data_AF-A0A821SYR9-F1
#
_entry.id   AF-A0A821SYR9-F1
#
_cell.length_a   1.000
_cell.length_b   1.000
_cell.length_c   1.000
_cell.angle_alpha   90.00
_cell.angle_beta   90.00
_cell.angle_gamma   90.00
#
_symmetry.space_group_name_H-M   'P 1'
#
loop_
_entity.id
_entity.type
_entity.pdbx_description
1 polymer ?
#
loop_
_entity_poly.entity_id
_entity_poly.type
_entity_poly.pdbx_seq_one_letter_code
_entity_poly.pdbx_strand_id
1 'polypeptide(L)'
;MEDMQRINWQRNDGMVLNSNNVKRQKLQYEIITIDRKKSFLEDLANEIFYDIFEYLDMYHIYKGFFNLNRRFENLIINSNFLHQTNISMIPKNDLEDFHINVIIPNRHRINSLRLSNPFVTPIIFSSPRILLQFIHLKQLVLDNIQMKYLRKIFDCLMHSPLPKLYSLSISIIDCIESLDILFVDLFNLSTLKYCKLKYETKTYEISSFLNVIKSNSSPIEYLIINGRFPFIALNNLLCCLPQLHYLSINCLADSVGYIGRNKLSPIQLNYLKYVSLKLDCIRFYQVEEIFKNFFHYIHTLRLTTHNDENYLNAKQWEELIISYMPCLRIFDINHTNSVNYDTSRYRKLINGFNSSFWIEKKWLFTYQHDWSKAYGNLLFYSTDPYRRKDYKFLWDGDAKECSHIQESNLNSIQHILIYSYEIKNNDLIYLPNITQITIKHYPRQPNGSITTSLDSMIQLKQVKKLIIQCHDFPFEELIKLLSFTLNLHTLKLKLISLNENNIRLIQQSENFQYVSKTNQVKHLDLFQLCEFNQIELIINLFPQLEYLKTGINYKEIQQITRYLLSKTSNKAQHLFFLCISGIPKVFLKKLNVLIKSENLLHDYCIRFINRDLFLWW
;
A
#
# COMPACT_ATOMS: atom_id res chain seq x y z
N MET A 1 -11.92 3.57 75.11
CA MET A 1 -11.39 3.24 76.45
C MET A 1 -9.94 2.86 76.23
N GLU A 2 -9.12 3.90 76.07
CA GLU A 2 -8.25 4.50 77.10
C GLU A 2 -6.83 3.93 76.90
N ASP A 3 -5.96 4.65 76.20
CA ASP A 3 -5.09 5.73 76.70
C ASP A 3 -3.75 5.17 77.23
N MET A 4 -2.67 5.47 76.50
CA MET A 4 -1.64 6.45 76.87
C MET A 4 -0.72 6.01 78.00
N GLN A 5 0.60 5.97 77.72
CA GLN A 5 1.57 6.65 78.58
C GLN A 5 2.73 7.22 77.74
N ARG A 6 2.82 8.56 77.77
CA ARG A 6 4.01 9.38 77.51
C ARG A 6 4.81 9.48 78.83
N ILE A 7 6.13 9.61 78.73
CA ILE A 7 6.95 10.26 79.76
C ILE A 7 7.85 11.32 79.10
N ASN A 8 7.79 12.52 79.69
CA ASN A 8 8.48 13.78 79.36
C ASN A 8 9.95 13.80 79.83
N TRP A 9 10.65 14.90 79.48
CA TRP A 9 11.56 15.77 80.28
C TRP A 9 12.72 16.24 79.37
N GLN A 10 13.22 17.48 79.33
CA GLN A 10 12.87 18.81 79.86
C GLN A 10 13.74 19.84 79.09
N ARG A 11 13.34 21.11 79.11
CA ARG A 11 13.98 22.30 78.54
C ARG A 11 15.31 22.67 79.23
N ASN A 12 16.17 23.42 78.53
CA ASN A 12 16.86 24.59 79.10
C ASN A 12 17.20 25.62 78.01
N ASP A 13 16.86 26.87 78.30
CA ASP A 13 17.12 28.09 77.52
C ASP A 13 18.55 28.64 77.77
N GLY A 14 19.06 29.48 76.86
CA GLY A 14 20.23 30.33 77.13
C GLY A 14 20.85 31.02 75.90
N MET A 15 20.39 32.24 75.60
CA MET A 15 20.96 33.18 74.62
C MET A 15 22.40 33.61 74.96
N VAL A 16 23.29 33.72 73.97
CA VAL A 16 24.24 34.84 73.80
C VAL A 16 24.45 35.14 72.31
N LEU A 17 24.27 36.40 71.94
CA LEU A 17 24.50 36.99 70.62
C LEU A 17 25.98 36.92 70.21
N ASN A 18 26.25 36.59 68.95
CA ASN A 18 27.34 37.26 68.23
C ASN A 18 27.03 37.36 66.73
N SER A 19 26.59 38.56 66.36
CA SER A 19 26.54 39.07 65.00
C SER A 19 27.97 39.25 64.48
N ASN A 20 28.35 38.53 63.43
CA ASN A 20 29.22 38.97 62.33
C ASN A 20 29.75 37.76 61.57
N ASN A 21 28.97 37.30 60.58
CA ASN A 21 29.50 36.76 59.33
C ASN A 21 28.43 36.87 58.24
N VAL A 22 28.03 38.13 58.00
CA VAL A 22 27.46 38.55 56.72
C VAL A 22 28.59 38.46 55.69
N LYS A 23 28.33 37.77 54.57
CA LYS A 23 29.22 37.48 53.42
C LYS A 23 29.99 36.15 53.50
N ARG A 24 29.29 35.04 53.31
CA ARG A 24 29.65 34.06 52.27
C ARG A 24 28.54 33.03 52.08
N GLN A 25 28.11 32.93 50.83
CA GLN A 25 27.32 31.83 50.26
C GLN A 25 25.83 31.78 50.62
N LYS A 26 25.11 32.81 50.13
CA LYS A 26 23.88 32.56 49.37
C LYS A 26 24.21 31.61 48.20
N LEU A 27 24.01 30.31 48.40
CA LEU A 27 23.54 29.43 47.33
C LEU A 27 22.15 29.00 47.78
N GLN A 28 21.22 29.91 47.52
CA GLN A 28 19.79 29.65 47.50
C GLN A 28 19.58 28.37 46.69
N TYR A 29 18.99 27.34 47.31
CA TYR A 29 18.20 26.38 46.59
C TYR A 29 17.06 27.15 45.92
N GLU A 30 17.30 27.67 44.73
CA GLU A 30 16.25 27.90 43.75
C GLU A 30 15.74 26.51 43.36
N ILE A 31 14.77 26.03 44.13
CA ILE A 31 13.75 25.16 43.57
C ILE A 31 13.13 26.00 42.46
N ILE A 32 13.60 25.81 41.23
CA ILE A 32 12.86 26.16 40.03
C ILE A 32 11.61 25.29 40.11
N THR A 33 10.58 25.77 40.79
CA THR A 33 9.20 25.40 40.51
C THR A 33 9.01 25.78 39.06
N ILE A 34 9.21 24.81 38.17
CA ILE A 34 8.70 24.87 36.82
C ILE A 34 7.21 25.07 36.99
N ASP A 35 6.78 26.32 36.84
CA ASP A 35 5.39 26.69 36.72
C ASP A 35 4.86 25.89 35.53
N ARG A 36 4.22 24.76 35.82
CA ARG A 36 3.60 23.92 34.79
C ARG A 36 2.51 24.80 34.19
N LYS A 37 2.83 25.50 33.10
CA LYS A 37 1.86 26.24 32.30
C LYS A 37 0.68 25.29 32.09
N LYS A 38 -0.43 25.54 32.81
CA LYS A 38 -1.65 24.77 32.63
C LYS A 38 -2.08 25.03 31.20
N SER A 39 -2.10 23.96 30.41
CA SER A 39 -2.69 24.01 29.09
C SER A 39 -4.18 24.26 29.25
N PHE A 40 -4.70 25.31 28.61
CA PHE A 40 -6.15 25.58 28.52
C PHE A 40 -6.82 24.69 27.46
N LEU A 41 -6.16 23.61 27.01
CA LEU A 41 -6.71 22.66 26.04
C LEU A 41 -8.03 22.06 26.55
N GLU A 42 -8.12 21.78 27.85
CA GLU A 42 -9.36 21.26 28.46
C GLU A 42 -10.49 22.29 28.54
N ASP A 43 -10.21 23.57 28.29
CA ASP A 43 -11.21 24.64 28.26
C ASP A 43 -11.71 24.94 26.83
N LEU A 44 -11.08 24.35 25.80
CA LEU A 44 -11.57 24.46 24.43
C LEU A 44 -12.97 23.89 24.31
N ALA A 45 -13.80 24.48 23.45
CA ALA A 45 -15.17 24.02 23.22
C ALA A 45 -15.21 22.65 22.53
N ASN A 46 -16.31 21.91 22.66
CA ASN A 46 -16.46 20.56 22.08
C ASN A 46 -16.36 20.58 20.55
N GLU A 47 -16.86 21.65 19.94
CA GLU A 47 -16.89 21.91 18.51
C GLU A 47 -15.47 21.91 17.94
N ILE A 48 -14.52 22.54 18.63
CA ILE A 48 -13.11 22.58 18.24
C ILE A 48 -12.50 21.17 18.25
N PHE A 49 -12.87 20.34 19.23
CA PHE A 49 -12.41 18.95 19.25
C PHE A 49 -13.04 18.12 18.13
N TYR A 50 -14.29 18.36 17.77
CA TYR A 50 -14.90 17.71 16.61
C TYR A 50 -14.18 18.10 15.32
N ASP A 51 -13.87 19.38 15.13
CA ASP A 51 -13.09 19.85 13.97
C ASP A 51 -11.71 19.17 13.93
N ILE A 52 -11.03 19.03 15.07
CA ILE A 52 -9.74 18.30 15.15
C ILE A 52 -9.93 16.82 14.81
N PHE A 53 -10.98 16.19 15.35
CA PHE A 53 -11.27 14.77 15.17
C PHE A 53 -11.63 14.42 13.73
N GLU A 54 -12.17 15.35 12.94
CA GLU A 54 -12.41 15.11 11.51
C GLU A 54 -11.14 14.79 10.71
N TYR A 55 -9.97 15.24 11.18
CA TYR A 55 -8.68 14.99 10.54
C TYR A 55 -7.96 13.73 11.07
N LEU A 56 -8.53 13.05 12.07
CA LEU A 56 -7.88 11.91 12.76
C LEU A 56 -8.65 10.60 12.54
N ASP A 57 -7.89 9.50 12.51
CA ASP A 57 -8.48 8.17 12.58
C ASP A 57 -9.09 7.91 13.96
N MET A 58 -10.24 7.25 14.00
CA MET A 58 -10.96 6.99 15.26
C MET A 58 -10.13 6.23 16.30
N TYR A 59 -9.23 5.33 15.87
CA TYR A 59 -8.34 4.65 16.80
C TYR A 59 -7.31 5.59 17.42
N HIS A 60 -6.79 6.56 16.66
CA HIS A 60 -5.88 7.58 17.21
C HIS A 60 -6.60 8.50 18.20
N ILE A 61 -7.85 8.86 17.90
CA ILE A 61 -8.68 9.63 18.83
C ILE A 61 -8.89 8.84 20.11
N TYR A 62 -9.28 7.56 19.99
CA TYR A 62 -9.44 6.68 21.14
C TYR A 62 -8.17 6.61 22.00
N LYS A 63 -7.03 6.29 21.37
CA LYS A 63 -5.75 6.13 22.08
C LYS A 63 -5.26 7.43 22.74
N GLY A 64 -5.49 8.57 22.11
CA GLY A 64 -5.02 9.86 22.58
C GLY A 64 -5.93 10.52 23.62
N PHE A 65 -7.25 10.35 23.49
CA PHE A 65 -8.23 11.17 24.23
C PHE A 65 -9.16 10.37 25.14
N PHE A 66 -9.47 9.10 24.83
CA PHE A 66 -10.54 8.37 25.52
C PHE A 66 -10.31 8.26 27.03
N ASN A 67 -9.09 7.91 27.46
CA ASN A 67 -8.78 7.73 28.88
C ASN A 67 -8.29 9.02 29.59
N LEU A 68 -8.45 10.20 28.99
CA LEU A 68 -8.00 11.45 29.62
C LEU A 68 -8.95 11.89 30.73
N ASN A 69 -10.24 11.97 30.44
CA ASN A 69 -11.30 12.30 31.39
C ASN A 69 -12.68 11.98 30.79
N ARG A 70 -13.71 12.03 31.64
CA ARG A 70 -15.11 11.76 31.26
C ARG A 70 -15.64 12.66 30.14
N ARG A 71 -15.12 13.88 30.01
CA ARG A 71 -15.52 14.79 28.92
C ARG A 71 -15.09 14.21 27.57
N PHE A 72 -13.85 13.75 27.43
CA PHE A 72 -13.36 13.14 26.19
C PHE A 72 -13.99 11.77 25.89
N GLU A 73 -14.26 10.96 26.91
CA GLU A 73 -15.06 9.74 26.74
C GLU A 73 -16.43 10.06 26.11
N ASN A 74 -17.12 11.07 26.66
CA ASN A 74 -18.41 11.50 26.14
C ASN A 74 -18.31 12.10 24.73
N LEU A 75 -17.25 12.85 24.42
CA LEU A 75 -17.00 13.37 23.08
C LEU A 75 -16.83 12.24 22.05
N ILE A 76 -16.28 11.11 22.46
CA ILE A 76 -16.07 9.96 21.58
C ILE A 76 -17.35 9.12 21.44
N ILE A 77 -18.02 8.81 22.54
CA ILE A 77 -19.18 7.89 22.56
C ILE A 77 -20.47 8.58 22.12
N ASN A 78 -20.73 9.80 22.58
CA ASN A 78 -22.04 10.46 22.50
C ASN A 78 -22.11 11.60 21.47
N SER A 79 -21.11 11.72 20.61
CA SER A 79 -21.09 12.77 19.59
C SER A 79 -22.01 12.46 18.40
N ASN A 80 -22.11 13.39 17.45
CA ASN A 80 -22.87 13.20 16.21
C ASN A 80 -21.98 13.14 14.95
N PHE A 81 -20.66 13.34 15.08
CA PHE A 81 -19.76 13.32 13.93
C PHE A 81 -19.62 11.90 13.36
N LEU A 82 -19.41 11.78 12.05
CA LEU A 82 -19.27 10.47 11.41
C LEU A 82 -17.84 9.95 11.58
N HIS A 83 -17.70 8.67 11.90
CA HIS A 83 -16.38 8.08 12.15
C HIS A 83 -15.81 7.41 10.90
N GLN A 84 -14.52 7.66 10.69
CA GLN A 84 -13.67 6.85 9.81
C GLN A 84 -12.76 5.98 10.68
N THR A 85 -12.68 4.70 10.36
CA THR A 85 -11.90 3.76 11.17
C THR A 85 -11.03 2.88 10.28
N ASN A 86 -9.73 2.90 10.55
CA ASN A 86 -8.76 2.03 9.94
C ASN A 86 -8.16 1.05 10.96
N ILE A 87 -8.60 -0.20 10.89
CA ILE A 87 -8.18 -1.31 11.74
C ILE A 87 -7.07 -2.12 11.04
N SER A 88 -6.09 -1.44 10.43
CA SER A 88 -5.01 -2.12 9.72
C SER A 88 -3.85 -2.53 10.63
N MET A 89 -3.54 -1.72 11.65
CA MET A 89 -2.33 -1.82 12.48
C MET A 89 -2.66 -1.54 13.96
N ILE A 90 -3.69 -2.21 14.49
CA ILE A 90 -4.02 -2.17 15.92
C ILE A 90 -3.44 -3.44 16.57
N PRO A 91 -2.70 -3.32 17.69
CA PRO A 91 -2.29 -4.48 18.51
C PRO A 91 -3.49 -5.33 18.92
N LYS A 92 -3.30 -6.62 19.19
CA LYS A 92 -4.43 -7.51 19.49
C LYS A 92 -5.18 -7.07 20.75
N ASN A 93 -4.46 -6.82 21.84
CA ASN A 93 -5.04 -6.38 23.12
C ASN A 93 -5.83 -5.07 22.95
N ASP A 94 -5.24 -4.09 22.25
CA ASP A 94 -5.89 -2.80 21.99
C ASP A 94 -7.16 -2.94 21.14
N LEU A 95 -7.22 -3.94 20.25
CA LEU A 95 -8.38 -4.12 19.38
C LEU A 95 -9.62 -4.53 20.18
N GLU A 96 -9.48 -5.42 21.15
CA GLU A 96 -10.63 -5.89 21.94
C GLU A 96 -11.27 -4.74 22.71
N ASP A 97 -10.47 -3.95 23.40
CA ASP A 97 -10.91 -2.76 24.12
C ASP A 97 -11.52 -1.72 23.16
N PHE A 98 -10.84 -1.44 22.05
CA PHE A 98 -11.35 -0.49 21.05
C PHE A 98 -12.66 -0.97 20.41
N HIS A 99 -12.80 -2.27 20.17
CA HIS A 99 -14.01 -2.84 19.61
C HIS A 99 -15.19 -2.70 20.57
N ILE A 100 -14.99 -3.03 21.86
CA ILE A 100 -16.03 -2.95 22.89
C ILE A 100 -16.41 -1.50 23.20
N ASN A 101 -15.41 -0.63 23.38
CA ASN A 101 -15.63 0.73 23.88
C ASN A 101 -16.00 1.72 22.78
N VAL A 102 -15.59 1.47 21.53
CA VAL A 102 -15.75 2.45 20.44
C VAL A 102 -16.55 1.89 19.26
N ILE A 103 -16.17 0.74 18.70
CA ILE A 103 -16.81 0.23 17.48
C ILE A 103 -18.26 -0.20 17.73
N ILE A 104 -18.50 -1.01 18.76
CA ILE A 104 -19.84 -1.51 19.06
C ILE A 104 -20.84 -0.37 19.35
N PRO A 105 -20.52 0.62 20.22
CA PRO A 105 -21.43 1.73 20.49
C PRO A 105 -21.66 2.62 19.27
N ASN A 106 -20.62 2.86 18.46
CA ASN A 106 -20.66 3.84 17.37
C ASN A 106 -20.87 3.25 15.97
N ARG A 107 -21.14 1.94 15.83
CA ARG A 107 -21.34 1.26 14.53
C ARG A 107 -22.32 1.97 13.59
N HIS A 108 -23.39 2.56 14.15
CA HIS A 108 -24.40 3.29 13.40
C HIS A 108 -23.90 4.60 12.79
N ARG A 109 -22.78 5.14 13.30
CA ARG A 109 -22.13 6.40 12.89
C ARG A 109 -20.87 6.20 12.04
N ILE A 110 -20.37 4.97 11.94
CA ILE A 110 -19.20 4.65 11.13
C ILE A 110 -19.59 4.77 9.64
N ASN A 111 -18.94 5.68 8.93
CA ASN A 111 -19.19 5.90 7.51
C ASN A 111 -18.12 5.24 6.61
N SER A 112 -16.94 4.98 7.15
CA SER A 112 -15.84 4.35 6.43
C SER A 112 -15.14 3.36 7.36
N LEU A 113 -15.07 2.10 6.92
CA LEU A 113 -14.43 1.02 7.67
C LEU A 113 -13.39 0.33 6.82
N ARG A 114 -12.14 0.32 7.30
CA ARG A 114 -11.03 -0.40 6.69
C ARG A 114 -10.51 -1.48 7.62
N LEU A 115 -10.54 -2.72 7.14
CA LEU A 115 -10.02 -3.90 7.81
C LEU A 115 -8.91 -4.47 6.93
N SER A 116 -7.65 -4.45 7.38
CA SER A 116 -6.52 -4.94 6.57
C SER A 116 -5.77 -6.12 7.17
N ASN A 117 -6.11 -6.48 8.41
CA ASN A 117 -5.51 -7.60 9.12
C ASN A 117 -6.42 -8.85 8.95
N PRO A 118 -5.88 -10.01 8.51
CA PRO A 118 -6.65 -11.22 8.24
C PRO A 118 -7.36 -11.82 9.47
N PHE A 119 -7.01 -11.39 10.68
CA PHE A 119 -7.64 -11.78 11.94
C PHE A 119 -8.82 -10.89 12.34
N VAL A 120 -8.88 -9.66 11.85
CA VAL A 120 -9.81 -8.63 12.34
C VAL A 120 -11.23 -8.84 11.82
N THR A 121 -11.39 -9.18 10.54
CA THR A 121 -12.71 -9.39 9.92
C THR A 121 -13.60 -10.34 10.74
N PRO A 122 -13.16 -11.53 11.18
CA PRO A 122 -13.99 -12.39 12.02
C PRO A 122 -14.22 -11.89 13.45
N ILE A 123 -13.47 -10.91 13.95
CA ILE A 123 -13.70 -10.28 15.26
C ILE A 123 -14.82 -9.24 15.11
N ILE A 124 -14.62 -8.29 14.20
CA ILE A 124 -15.56 -7.18 13.93
C ILE A 124 -16.89 -7.71 13.37
N PHE A 125 -16.84 -8.72 12.51
CA PHE A 125 -18.01 -9.40 11.94
C PHE A 125 -18.17 -10.82 12.51
N SER A 126 -17.94 -10.97 13.81
CA SER A 126 -18.15 -12.24 14.54
C SER A 126 -19.53 -12.84 14.28
N SER A 127 -20.56 -11.99 14.28
CA SER A 127 -21.84 -12.27 13.64
C SER A 127 -21.96 -11.45 12.34
N PRO A 128 -22.12 -12.09 11.17
CA PRO A 128 -22.28 -11.36 9.90
C PRO A 128 -23.44 -10.35 9.90
N ARG A 129 -24.46 -10.54 10.75
CA ARG A 129 -25.58 -9.59 10.93
C ARG A 129 -25.17 -8.27 11.59
N ILE A 130 -24.02 -8.22 12.28
CA ILE A 130 -23.49 -6.99 12.87
C ILE A 130 -23.24 -5.95 11.78
N LEU A 131 -22.87 -6.39 10.57
CA LEU A 131 -22.67 -5.50 9.42
C LEU A 131 -23.92 -4.63 9.14
N LEU A 132 -25.13 -5.17 9.36
CA LEU A 132 -26.39 -4.47 9.13
C LEU A 132 -26.61 -3.28 10.07
N GLN A 133 -25.89 -3.24 11.19
CA GLN A 133 -25.97 -2.17 12.17
C GLN A 133 -25.15 -0.94 11.75
N PHE A 134 -24.33 -1.07 10.69
CA PHE A 134 -23.57 0.03 10.11
C PHE A 134 -24.39 0.82 9.08
N ILE A 135 -25.51 1.39 9.54
CA ILE A 135 -26.52 2.05 8.69
C ILE A 135 -26.00 3.28 7.92
N HIS A 136 -24.84 3.82 8.29
CA HIS A 136 -24.20 4.94 7.62
C HIS A 136 -22.95 4.59 6.83
N LEU A 137 -22.61 3.30 6.73
CA LEU A 137 -21.44 2.84 6.02
C LEU A 137 -21.55 3.18 4.53
N LYS A 138 -20.64 4.02 4.09
CA LYS A 138 -20.48 4.50 2.72
C LYS A 138 -19.35 3.75 2.01
N GLN A 139 -18.28 3.49 2.73
CA GLN A 139 -17.07 2.85 2.23
C GLN A 139 -16.67 1.66 3.11
N LEU A 140 -16.45 0.53 2.47
CA LEU A 140 -15.90 -0.68 3.10
C LEU A 140 -14.63 -1.12 2.37
N VAL A 141 -13.53 -1.23 3.11
CA VAL A 141 -12.25 -1.72 2.60
C VAL A 141 -11.87 -3.00 3.36
N LEU A 142 -11.82 -4.13 2.65
CA LEU A 142 -11.48 -5.44 3.16
C LEU A 142 -10.16 -5.89 2.53
N ASP A 143 -9.03 -5.46 3.10
CA ASP A 143 -7.73 -5.95 2.67
C ASP A 143 -7.37 -7.27 3.39
N ASN A 144 -6.73 -8.18 2.66
CA ASN A 144 -6.30 -9.49 3.15
C ASN A 144 -7.44 -10.37 3.71
N ILE A 145 -8.64 -10.28 3.14
CA ILE A 145 -9.80 -11.08 3.57
C ILE A 145 -9.77 -12.49 2.97
N GLN A 146 -10.12 -13.49 3.77
CA GLN A 146 -10.30 -14.86 3.28
C GLN A 146 -11.65 -15.01 2.57
N MET A 147 -11.68 -15.81 1.50
CA MET A 147 -12.86 -15.98 0.65
C MET A 147 -14.08 -16.50 1.44
N LYS A 148 -13.86 -17.40 2.41
CA LYS A 148 -14.91 -17.93 3.29
C LYS A 148 -15.62 -16.86 4.13
N TYR A 149 -14.91 -15.81 4.54
CA TYR A 149 -15.51 -14.71 5.33
C TYR A 149 -16.19 -13.71 4.40
N LEU A 150 -15.60 -13.47 3.23
CA LEU A 150 -16.20 -12.62 2.21
C LEU A 150 -17.57 -13.15 1.75
N ARG A 151 -17.70 -14.46 1.54
CA ARG A 151 -19.01 -15.08 1.22
C ARG A 151 -20.06 -14.79 2.29
N LYS A 152 -19.74 -15.00 3.56
CA LYS A 152 -20.66 -14.69 4.68
C LYS A 152 -21.09 -13.22 4.72
N ILE A 153 -20.18 -12.32 4.36
CA ILE A 153 -20.47 -10.89 4.24
C ILE A 153 -21.45 -10.64 3.10
N PHE A 154 -21.21 -11.22 1.91
CA PHE A 154 -22.11 -11.07 0.78
C PHE A 154 -23.48 -11.69 1.03
N ASP A 155 -23.56 -12.88 1.62
CA ASP A 155 -24.83 -13.50 2.02
C ASP A 155 -25.68 -12.51 2.84
N CYS A 156 -25.05 -11.79 3.77
CA CYS A 156 -25.75 -10.78 4.58
C CYS A 156 -26.14 -9.54 3.79
N LEU A 157 -25.25 -9.02 2.93
CA LEU A 157 -25.52 -7.85 2.11
C LEU A 157 -26.63 -8.12 1.07
N MET A 158 -26.76 -9.35 0.59
CA MET A 158 -27.83 -9.75 -0.33
C MET A 158 -29.20 -9.80 0.36
N HIS A 159 -29.27 -10.33 1.58
CA HIS A 159 -30.53 -10.42 2.32
C HIS A 159 -30.96 -9.10 2.96
N SER A 160 -30.03 -8.20 3.24
CA SER A 160 -30.30 -6.91 3.88
C SER A 160 -29.26 -5.89 3.40
N PRO A 161 -29.53 -5.20 2.29
CA PRO A 161 -28.56 -4.30 1.68
C PRO A 161 -28.28 -3.09 2.57
N LEU A 162 -27.01 -2.67 2.62
CA LEU A 162 -26.62 -1.43 3.28
C LEU A 162 -26.99 -0.24 2.39
N PRO A 163 -27.93 0.63 2.82
CA PRO A 163 -28.56 1.60 1.93
C PRO A 163 -27.60 2.69 1.44
N LYS A 164 -26.47 2.91 2.13
CA LYS A 164 -25.50 3.95 1.82
C LYS A 164 -24.17 3.42 1.27
N LEU A 165 -23.99 2.10 1.15
CA LEU A 165 -22.73 1.52 0.74
C LEU A 165 -22.53 1.72 -0.76
N TYR A 166 -21.74 2.72 -1.14
CA TYR A 166 -21.45 3.02 -2.55
C TYR A 166 -20.03 2.65 -2.96
N SER A 167 -19.11 2.38 -2.02
CA SER A 167 -17.72 2.05 -2.31
C SER A 167 -17.27 0.78 -1.59
N LEU A 168 -16.78 -0.20 -2.35
CA LEU A 168 -16.23 -1.45 -1.85
C LEU A 168 -14.85 -1.71 -2.44
N SER A 169 -13.86 -1.92 -1.57
CA SER A 169 -12.52 -2.36 -1.97
C SER A 169 -12.17 -3.67 -1.29
N ILE A 170 -11.84 -4.69 -2.07
CA ILE A 170 -11.56 -6.04 -1.58
C ILE A 170 -10.19 -6.48 -2.08
N SER A 171 -9.35 -6.98 -1.17
CA SER A 171 -8.14 -7.73 -1.50
C SER A 171 -8.22 -9.11 -0.85
N ILE A 172 -8.42 -10.13 -1.66
CA ILE A 172 -8.54 -11.52 -1.20
C ILE A 172 -7.14 -12.07 -0.98
N ILE A 173 -6.92 -12.67 0.20
CA ILE A 173 -5.62 -13.25 0.56
C ILE A 173 -5.45 -14.70 0.08
N ASP A 174 -6.57 -15.44 -0.06
CA ASP A 174 -6.57 -16.83 -0.52
C ASP A 174 -6.53 -16.91 -2.06
N CYS A 175 -6.03 -18.02 -2.62
CA CYS A 175 -6.12 -18.25 -4.06
C CYS A 175 -7.51 -18.77 -4.40
N ILE A 176 -8.18 -18.09 -5.33
CA ILE A 176 -9.57 -18.35 -5.70
C ILE A 176 -9.64 -19.46 -6.77
N GLU A 177 -10.62 -20.35 -6.61
CA GLU A 177 -10.89 -21.44 -7.55
C GLU A 177 -11.89 -21.02 -8.65
N SER A 178 -12.96 -20.30 -8.31
CA SER A 178 -13.92 -19.74 -9.27
C SER A 178 -14.23 -18.29 -8.93
N LEU A 179 -14.20 -17.44 -9.96
CA LEU A 179 -14.54 -16.02 -9.88
C LEU A 179 -16.04 -15.76 -10.08
N ASP A 180 -16.79 -16.72 -10.61
CA ASP A 180 -18.14 -16.50 -11.13
C ASP A 180 -19.09 -16.03 -10.02
N ILE A 181 -19.11 -16.77 -8.91
CA ILE A 181 -19.93 -16.46 -7.74
C ILE A 181 -19.56 -15.09 -7.17
N LEU A 182 -18.25 -14.78 -7.11
CA LEU A 182 -17.76 -13.52 -6.57
C LEU A 182 -18.27 -12.32 -7.36
N PHE A 183 -18.21 -12.37 -8.69
CA PHE A 183 -18.67 -11.26 -9.53
C PHE A 183 -20.19 -11.14 -9.54
N VAL A 184 -20.93 -12.25 -9.48
CA VAL A 184 -22.40 -12.21 -9.33
C VAL A 184 -22.79 -11.52 -8.03
N ASP A 185 -22.19 -11.93 -6.91
CA ASP A 185 -22.45 -11.32 -5.60
C ASP A 185 -22.11 -9.83 -5.65
N LEU A 186 -20.98 -9.44 -6.24
CA LEU A 186 -20.61 -8.03 -6.36
C LEU A 186 -21.59 -7.21 -7.19
N PHE A 187 -22.04 -7.73 -8.33
CA PHE A 187 -22.87 -6.97 -9.27
C PHE A 187 -24.32 -6.84 -8.84
N ASN A 188 -24.78 -7.74 -7.97
CA ASN A 188 -26.11 -7.67 -7.37
C ASN A 188 -26.23 -6.63 -6.23
N LEU A 189 -25.12 -5.98 -5.82
CA LEU A 189 -25.15 -4.91 -4.83
C LEU A 189 -25.71 -3.60 -5.43
N SER A 190 -26.99 -3.34 -5.18
CA SER A 190 -27.77 -2.26 -5.83
C SER A 190 -27.36 -0.82 -5.50
N THR A 191 -26.53 -0.61 -4.48
CA THR A 191 -26.03 0.73 -4.09
C THR A 191 -24.59 0.97 -4.53
N LEU A 192 -23.90 -0.05 -5.04
CA LEU A 192 -22.46 -0.04 -5.24
C LEU A 192 -22.07 0.70 -6.53
N LYS A 193 -21.43 1.86 -6.40
CA LYS A 193 -20.94 2.66 -7.53
C LYS A 193 -19.45 2.46 -7.81
N TYR A 194 -18.65 2.26 -6.77
CA TYR A 194 -17.21 2.06 -6.86
C TYR A 194 -16.81 0.67 -6.35
N CYS A 195 -16.16 -0.12 -7.20
CA CYS A 195 -15.68 -1.45 -6.86
C CYS A 195 -14.20 -1.60 -7.24
N LYS A 196 -13.37 -1.94 -6.26
CA LYS A 196 -11.97 -2.32 -6.47
C LYS A 196 -11.75 -3.73 -5.94
N LEU A 197 -11.29 -4.63 -6.80
CA LEU A 197 -11.09 -6.02 -6.46
C LEU A 197 -9.64 -6.42 -6.74
N LYS A 198 -8.99 -7.08 -5.79
CA LYS A 198 -7.66 -7.69 -5.94
C LYS A 198 -7.74 -9.17 -5.54
N TYR A 199 -7.26 -10.05 -6.40
CA TYR A 199 -7.26 -11.49 -6.16
C TYR A 199 -6.16 -12.21 -6.95
N GLU A 200 -5.91 -13.46 -6.56
CA GLU A 200 -5.07 -14.43 -7.29
C GLU A 200 -5.90 -15.70 -7.55
N THR A 201 -5.74 -16.31 -8.74
CA THR A 201 -6.45 -17.54 -9.13
C THR A 201 -5.49 -18.73 -9.17
N LYS A 202 -5.98 -19.94 -8.86
CA LYS A 202 -5.17 -21.17 -8.92
C LYS A 202 -5.00 -21.73 -10.34
N THR A 203 -5.99 -21.53 -11.21
CA THR A 203 -6.08 -22.17 -12.52
C THR A 203 -6.01 -21.13 -13.65
N TYR A 204 -5.45 -21.56 -14.79
CA TYR A 204 -5.54 -20.86 -16.08
C TYR A 204 -6.90 -21.13 -16.78
N GLU A 205 -7.67 -22.08 -16.27
CA GLU A 205 -8.95 -22.51 -16.83
C GLU A 205 -10.08 -21.67 -16.24
N ILE A 206 -10.49 -20.65 -17.00
CA ILE A 206 -11.60 -19.75 -16.67
C ILE A 206 -12.79 -20.08 -17.59
N SER A 207 -13.07 -21.37 -17.76
CA SER A 207 -14.05 -21.87 -18.71
C SER A 207 -15.51 -21.66 -18.26
N SER A 208 -15.77 -21.43 -16.96
CA SER A 208 -17.13 -21.32 -16.42
C SER A 208 -17.71 -19.90 -16.35
N PHE A 209 -16.89 -18.86 -16.54
CA PHE A 209 -17.32 -17.45 -16.38
C PHE A 209 -18.36 -17.02 -17.42
N LEU A 210 -18.46 -17.74 -18.54
CA LEU A 210 -19.28 -17.36 -19.70
C LEU A 210 -20.80 -17.49 -19.47
N ASN A 211 -21.24 -18.31 -18.52
CA ASN A 211 -22.68 -18.63 -18.40
C ASN A 211 -23.38 -17.93 -17.22
N VAL A 212 -22.62 -17.32 -16.32
CA VAL A 212 -23.13 -16.95 -14.99
C VAL A 212 -23.54 -15.47 -14.90
N ILE A 213 -22.93 -14.58 -15.69
CA ILE A 213 -23.30 -13.16 -15.69
C ILE A 213 -24.47 -12.90 -16.65
N LYS A 214 -25.63 -13.50 -16.34
CA LYS A 214 -26.95 -13.05 -16.80
C LYS A 214 -27.65 -12.27 -15.68
N SER A 215 -26.88 -11.52 -14.90
CA SER A 215 -27.42 -10.71 -13.80
C SER A 215 -28.06 -9.43 -14.33
N ASN A 216 -28.96 -8.86 -13.52
CA ASN A 216 -29.50 -7.53 -13.72
C ASN A 216 -28.37 -6.50 -13.91
N SER A 217 -28.67 -5.37 -14.57
CA SER A 217 -27.73 -4.28 -14.74
C SER A 217 -27.21 -3.81 -13.38
N SER A 218 -25.89 -3.79 -13.23
CA SER A 218 -25.22 -3.32 -12.02
C SER A 218 -25.05 -1.79 -12.07
N PRO A 219 -25.20 -1.09 -10.94
CA PRO A 219 -25.05 0.36 -10.84
C PRO A 219 -23.59 0.83 -10.76
N ILE A 220 -22.62 -0.09 -10.91
CA ILE A 220 -21.20 0.23 -10.79
C ILE A 220 -20.78 1.20 -11.91
N GLU A 221 -20.26 2.36 -11.48
CA GLU A 221 -19.72 3.42 -12.31
C GLU A 221 -18.18 3.33 -12.42
N TYR A 222 -17.51 2.77 -11.41
CA TYR A 222 -16.04 2.66 -11.33
C TYR A 222 -15.62 1.24 -10.97
N LEU A 223 -14.95 0.55 -11.90
CA LEU A 223 -14.47 -0.81 -11.70
C LEU A 223 -12.94 -0.92 -11.86
N ILE A 224 -12.27 -1.46 -10.84
CA ILE A 224 -10.83 -1.75 -10.86
C ILE A 224 -10.60 -3.22 -10.51
N ILE A 225 -10.07 -4.00 -11.46
CA ILE A 225 -9.71 -5.41 -11.28
C ILE A 225 -8.19 -5.56 -11.27
N ASN A 226 -7.66 -5.91 -10.10
CA ASN A 226 -6.26 -6.22 -9.84
C ASN A 226 -6.08 -7.73 -9.67
N GLY A 227 -6.36 -8.47 -10.73
CA GLY A 227 -6.17 -9.92 -10.83
C GLY A 227 -6.10 -10.31 -12.29
N ARG A 228 -5.78 -11.58 -12.56
CA ARG A 228 -5.87 -12.14 -13.92
C ARG A 228 -7.36 -12.26 -14.27
N PHE A 229 -7.79 -11.54 -15.30
CA PHE A 229 -9.17 -11.55 -15.80
C PHE A 229 -9.21 -12.17 -17.20
N PRO A 230 -10.14 -13.09 -17.48
CA PRO A 230 -10.25 -13.75 -18.78
C PRO A 230 -10.72 -12.77 -19.86
N PHE A 231 -10.00 -12.70 -20.98
CA PHE A 231 -10.39 -11.88 -22.13
C PHE A 231 -11.80 -12.25 -22.65
N ILE A 232 -12.08 -13.55 -22.73
CA ILE A 232 -13.32 -14.09 -23.29
C ILE A 232 -14.59 -13.64 -22.55
N ALA A 233 -14.48 -13.26 -21.27
CA ALA A 233 -15.62 -12.78 -20.49
C ALA A 233 -15.74 -11.26 -20.40
N LEU A 234 -14.84 -10.51 -21.05
CA LEU A 234 -14.91 -9.05 -21.02
C LEU A 234 -16.23 -8.54 -21.62
N ASN A 235 -16.76 -9.20 -22.65
CA ASN A 235 -18.08 -8.89 -23.20
C ASN A 235 -19.16 -8.95 -22.11
N ASN A 236 -19.29 -10.10 -21.45
CA ASN A 236 -20.29 -10.32 -20.41
C ASN A 236 -20.15 -9.34 -19.25
N LEU A 237 -18.90 -9.03 -18.86
CA LEU A 237 -18.61 -8.02 -17.86
C LEU A 237 -19.20 -6.65 -18.25
N LEU A 238 -18.92 -6.19 -19.48
CA LEU A 238 -19.38 -4.90 -19.97
C LEU A 238 -20.90 -4.85 -20.16
N CYS A 239 -21.53 -5.95 -20.60
CA CYS A 239 -22.98 -6.06 -20.71
C CYS A 239 -23.70 -5.75 -19.39
N CYS A 240 -23.10 -6.13 -18.26
CA CYS A 240 -23.71 -5.96 -16.94
C CYS A 240 -23.41 -4.61 -16.30
N LEU A 241 -22.61 -3.75 -16.94
CA LEU A 241 -22.15 -2.48 -16.40
C LEU A 241 -22.51 -1.31 -17.33
N PRO A 242 -23.81 -1.08 -17.62
CA PRO A 242 -24.22 -0.05 -18.57
C PRO A 242 -23.90 1.39 -18.10
N GLN A 243 -23.75 1.60 -16.79
CA GLN A 243 -23.43 2.91 -16.17
C GLN A 243 -21.92 3.11 -15.94
N LEU A 244 -21.07 2.24 -16.50
CA LEU A 244 -19.63 2.28 -16.26
C LEU A 244 -19.03 3.56 -16.84
N HIS A 245 -18.32 4.32 -16.01
CA HIS A 245 -17.54 5.52 -16.37
C HIS A 245 -16.05 5.22 -16.45
N TYR A 246 -15.57 4.32 -15.58
CA TYR A 246 -14.15 4.01 -15.43
C TYR A 246 -13.94 2.50 -15.34
N LEU A 247 -13.08 1.98 -16.22
CA LEU A 247 -12.63 0.58 -16.21
C LEU A 247 -11.11 0.51 -16.12
N SER A 248 -10.60 -0.29 -15.17
CA SER A 248 -9.19 -0.64 -15.11
C SER A 248 -9.01 -2.14 -14.85
N ILE A 249 -8.30 -2.85 -15.73
CA ILE A 249 -7.96 -4.27 -15.58
C ILE A 249 -6.45 -4.43 -15.66
N ASN A 250 -5.84 -4.91 -14.57
CA ASN A 250 -4.38 -5.00 -14.43
C ASN A 250 -3.76 -6.22 -15.14
N CYS A 251 -4.54 -7.21 -15.53
CA CYS A 251 -4.09 -8.33 -16.35
C CYS A 251 -5.31 -8.94 -17.04
N LEU A 252 -5.57 -8.50 -18.26
CA LEU A 252 -6.54 -9.11 -19.16
C LEU A 252 -5.78 -10.16 -19.96
N ALA A 253 -6.16 -11.42 -19.82
CA ALA A 253 -5.39 -12.53 -20.35
C ALA A 253 -6.22 -13.38 -21.30
N ASP A 254 -5.62 -13.77 -22.42
CA ASP A 254 -6.23 -14.77 -23.28
C ASP A 254 -6.15 -16.17 -22.64
N SER A 255 -7.20 -16.96 -22.80
CA SER A 255 -7.24 -18.36 -22.35
C SER A 255 -6.64 -19.23 -23.44
N VAL A 256 -5.54 -19.91 -23.11
CA VAL A 256 -4.83 -20.82 -24.03
C VAL A 256 -5.83 -21.86 -24.58
N GLY A 257 -6.08 -21.84 -25.89
CA GLY A 257 -6.84 -22.88 -26.59
C GLY A 257 -8.25 -22.52 -27.07
N TYR A 258 -8.76 -21.31 -26.83
CA TYR A 258 -10.07 -20.91 -27.37
C TYR A 258 -9.93 -20.17 -28.71
N ILE A 259 -10.21 -20.87 -29.81
CA ILE A 259 -10.23 -20.32 -31.19
C ILE A 259 -11.65 -19.80 -31.56
N GLY A 260 -12.60 -19.82 -30.61
CA GLY A 260 -13.97 -19.38 -30.86
C GLY A 260 -14.08 -17.87 -30.95
N ARG A 261 -14.44 -17.35 -32.14
CA ARG A 261 -14.97 -15.99 -32.30
C ARG A 261 -16.33 -15.93 -31.61
N ASN A 262 -16.36 -15.55 -30.34
CA ASN A 262 -17.61 -15.14 -29.73
C ASN A 262 -18.09 -13.89 -30.49
N LYS A 263 -19.20 -14.02 -31.22
CA LYS A 263 -19.84 -12.87 -31.85
C LYS A 263 -20.19 -11.87 -30.74
N LEU A 264 -19.46 -10.77 -30.70
CA LEU A 264 -19.73 -9.67 -29.79
C LEU A 264 -21.06 -9.03 -30.21
N SER A 265 -21.99 -8.94 -29.27
CA SER A 265 -23.17 -8.10 -29.42
C SER A 265 -22.75 -6.67 -29.09
N PRO A 266 -22.82 -5.71 -30.02
CA PRO A 266 -22.45 -4.33 -29.74
C PRO A 266 -23.37 -3.77 -28.66
N ILE A 267 -22.77 -3.23 -27.60
CA ILE A 267 -23.48 -2.54 -26.52
C ILE A 267 -22.90 -1.15 -26.38
N GLN A 268 -23.78 -0.18 -26.39
CA GLN A 268 -23.40 1.22 -26.34
C GLN A 268 -23.10 1.64 -24.89
N LEU A 269 -21.82 1.71 -24.53
CA LEU A 269 -21.37 2.19 -23.21
C LEU A 269 -21.21 3.71 -23.21
N ASN A 270 -22.34 4.42 -23.22
CA ASN A 270 -22.40 5.89 -23.38
C ASN A 270 -21.59 6.66 -22.32
N TYR A 271 -21.53 6.11 -21.12
CA TYR A 271 -20.88 6.75 -19.96
C TYR A 271 -19.39 6.41 -19.83
N LEU A 272 -18.91 5.38 -20.52
CA LEU A 272 -17.52 4.91 -20.36
C LEU A 272 -16.55 5.94 -20.94
N LYS A 273 -15.84 6.65 -20.05
CA LYS A 273 -14.90 7.71 -20.43
C LYS A 273 -13.45 7.30 -20.26
N TYR A 274 -13.16 6.41 -19.32
CA TYR A 274 -11.79 6.00 -19.01
C TYR A 274 -11.63 4.48 -19.06
N VAL A 275 -10.64 4.02 -19.84
CA VAL A 275 -10.27 2.62 -19.96
C VAL A 275 -8.77 2.46 -19.76
N SER A 276 -8.37 1.55 -18.88
CA SER A 276 -6.97 1.17 -18.65
C SER A 276 -6.82 -0.35 -18.62
N LEU A 277 -6.17 -0.93 -19.63
CA LEU A 277 -6.02 -2.39 -19.75
C LEU A 277 -4.54 -2.77 -19.84
N LYS A 278 -4.14 -3.83 -19.12
CA LYS A 278 -2.87 -4.51 -19.38
C LYS A 278 -3.16 -5.85 -20.01
N LEU A 279 -2.69 -6.02 -21.23
CA LEU A 279 -2.98 -7.14 -22.10
C LEU A 279 -1.86 -8.17 -22.01
N ASP A 280 -2.22 -9.39 -21.64
CA ASP A 280 -1.31 -10.52 -21.52
C ASP A 280 -1.67 -11.59 -22.57
N CYS A 281 -0.77 -11.79 -23.53
CA CYS A 281 -0.94 -12.71 -24.66
C CYS A 281 -2.19 -12.46 -25.53
N ILE A 282 -2.65 -11.20 -25.64
CA ILE A 282 -3.79 -10.82 -26.50
C ILE A 282 -3.26 -10.14 -27.77
N ARG A 283 -3.67 -10.65 -28.93
CA ARG A 283 -3.29 -10.13 -30.24
C ARG A 283 -4.09 -8.88 -30.61
N PHE A 284 -3.50 -8.02 -31.44
CA PHE A 284 -4.09 -6.74 -31.84
C PHE A 284 -5.51 -6.87 -32.42
N TYR A 285 -5.75 -7.85 -33.31
CA TYR A 285 -7.07 -8.01 -33.93
C TYR A 285 -8.18 -8.32 -32.91
N GLN A 286 -7.86 -9.00 -31.81
CA GLN A 286 -8.84 -9.30 -30.75
C GLN A 286 -9.23 -8.00 -30.02
N VAL A 287 -8.25 -7.12 -29.77
CA VAL A 287 -8.46 -5.80 -29.17
C VAL A 287 -9.27 -4.91 -30.11
N GLU A 288 -8.93 -4.94 -31.39
CA GLU A 288 -9.62 -4.19 -32.44
C GLU A 288 -11.13 -4.50 -32.43
N GLU A 289 -11.51 -5.79 -32.35
CA GLU A 289 -12.91 -6.21 -32.26
C GLU A 289 -13.62 -5.63 -31.03
N ILE A 290 -12.98 -5.56 -29.86
CA ILE A 290 -13.59 -4.96 -28.67
C ILE A 290 -13.78 -3.46 -28.87
N PHE A 291 -12.78 -2.78 -29.41
CA PHE A 291 -12.79 -1.32 -29.49
C PHE A 291 -13.88 -0.84 -30.44
N LYS A 292 -14.07 -1.56 -31.55
CA LYS A 292 -15.17 -1.36 -32.49
C LYS A 292 -16.54 -1.48 -31.84
N ASN A 293 -16.69 -2.35 -30.84
CA ASN A 293 -17.99 -2.68 -30.26
C ASN A 293 -18.34 -1.89 -28.99
N PHE A 294 -17.37 -1.47 -28.19
CA PHE A 294 -17.65 -0.92 -26.83
C PHE A 294 -17.11 0.49 -26.58
N PHE A 295 -16.09 0.94 -27.30
CA PHE A 295 -15.27 2.07 -26.86
C PHE A 295 -15.49 3.37 -27.62
N HIS A 296 -16.66 3.51 -28.25
CA HIS A 296 -16.98 4.69 -29.05
C HIS A 296 -16.87 6.03 -28.30
N TYR A 297 -17.27 6.06 -27.02
CA TYR A 297 -17.37 7.29 -26.23
C TYR A 297 -16.20 7.53 -25.27
N ILE A 298 -15.14 6.72 -25.35
CA ILE A 298 -14.02 6.85 -24.43
C ILE A 298 -13.27 8.15 -24.69
N HIS A 299 -12.81 8.77 -23.61
CA HIS A 299 -11.98 9.98 -23.66
C HIS A 299 -10.53 9.68 -23.32
N THR A 300 -10.27 8.62 -22.54
CA THR A 300 -8.94 8.19 -22.13
C THR A 300 -8.79 6.69 -22.32
N LEU A 301 -7.76 6.31 -23.06
CA LEU A 301 -7.36 4.93 -23.27
C LEU A 301 -5.91 4.75 -22.82
N ARG A 302 -5.68 3.84 -21.89
CA ARG A 302 -4.34 3.43 -21.46
C ARG A 302 -4.15 1.94 -21.69
N LEU A 303 -3.09 1.57 -22.39
CA LEU A 303 -2.78 0.18 -22.68
C LEU A 303 -1.37 -0.17 -22.23
N THR A 304 -1.22 -1.35 -21.64
CA THR A 304 0.08 -2.02 -21.55
C THR A 304 -0.02 -3.31 -22.34
N THR A 305 0.89 -3.54 -23.29
CA THR A 305 0.79 -4.67 -24.22
C THR A 305 2.12 -5.39 -24.35
N HIS A 306 2.08 -6.67 -24.70
CA HIS A 306 3.25 -7.54 -24.80
C HIS A 306 3.21 -8.41 -26.06
N ASN A 307 4.36 -8.62 -26.69
CA ASN A 307 4.61 -9.70 -27.66
C ASN A 307 3.70 -9.78 -28.92
N ASP A 308 3.34 -8.64 -29.52
CA ASP A 308 2.71 -8.55 -30.86
C ASP A 308 3.10 -7.24 -31.54
N GLU A 309 3.79 -7.33 -32.67
CA GLU A 309 4.31 -6.18 -33.43
C GLU A 309 3.20 -5.30 -34.02
N ASN A 310 1.98 -5.82 -34.19
CA ASN A 310 0.87 -5.05 -34.74
C ASN A 310 0.46 -3.89 -33.81
N TYR A 311 0.75 -3.98 -32.51
CA TYR A 311 0.55 -2.85 -31.59
C TYR A 311 1.45 -1.64 -31.92
N LEU A 312 2.52 -1.84 -32.69
CA LEU A 312 3.42 -0.79 -33.15
C LEU A 312 3.06 -0.27 -34.55
N ASN A 313 1.96 -0.74 -35.15
CA ASN A 313 1.50 -0.26 -36.44
C ASN A 313 0.68 1.03 -36.26
N ALA A 314 1.34 2.17 -36.44
CA ALA A 314 0.70 3.49 -36.30
C ALA A 314 -0.50 3.68 -37.23
N LYS A 315 -0.45 3.18 -38.47
CA LYS A 315 -1.54 3.33 -39.44
C LYS A 315 -2.80 2.59 -38.99
N GLN A 316 -2.66 1.36 -38.48
CA GLN A 316 -3.78 0.59 -37.96
C GLN A 316 -4.43 1.29 -36.76
N TRP A 317 -3.62 1.85 -35.86
CA TRP A 317 -4.14 2.64 -34.74
C TRP A 317 -4.87 3.91 -35.19
N GLU A 318 -4.31 4.65 -36.13
CA GLU A 318 -4.91 5.86 -36.68
C GLU A 318 -6.28 5.56 -37.30
N GLU A 319 -6.36 4.55 -38.16
CA GLU A 319 -7.61 4.10 -38.78
C GLU A 319 -8.65 3.65 -37.74
N LEU A 320 -8.22 2.90 -36.73
CA LEU A 320 -9.09 2.43 -35.64
C LEU A 320 -9.63 3.59 -34.79
N ILE A 321 -8.79 4.57 -34.45
CA ILE A 321 -9.16 5.73 -33.63
C ILE A 321 -10.13 6.64 -34.38
N ILE A 322 -9.80 7.00 -35.63
CA ILE A 322 -10.65 7.87 -36.44
C ILE A 322 -12.03 7.23 -36.66
N SER A 323 -12.05 5.93 -36.92
CA SER A 323 -13.29 5.23 -37.26
C SER A 323 -14.16 4.90 -36.04
N TYR A 324 -13.56 4.54 -34.90
CA TYR A 324 -14.30 3.93 -33.79
C TYR A 324 -14.12 4.62 -32.45
N MET A 325 -13.24 5.60 -32.28
CA MET A 325 -13.03 6.31 -31.00
C MET A 325 -12.97 7.84 -31.21
N PRO A 326 -13.99 8.47 -31.81
CA PRO A 326 -13.96 9.88 -32.19
C PRO A 326 -13.84 10.82 -30.97
N CYS A 327 -14.26 10.38 -29.78
CA CYS A 327 -14.17 11.18 -28.55
C CYS A 327 -12.83 11.08 -27.83
N LEU A 328 -11.87 10.29 -28.33
CA LEU A 328 -10.60 10.04 -27.66
C LEU A 328 -9.79 11.33 -27.53
N ARG A 329 -9.41 11.66 -26.29
CA ARG A 329 -8.59 12.85 -25.97
C ARG A 329 -7.21 12.48 -25.48
N ILE A 330 -7.08 11.36 -24.77
CA ILE A 330 -5.82 10.87 -24.20
C ILE A 330 -5.64 9.43 -24.66
N PHE A 331 -4.50 9.15 -25.26
CA PHE A 331 -4.09 7.81 -25.62
C PHE A 331 -2.68 7.57 -25.10
N ASP A 332 -2.54 6.58 -24.22
CA ASP A 332 -1.27 6.15 -23.65
C ASP A 332 -1.04 4.67 -24.00
N ILE A 333 0.02 4.36 -24.74
CA ILE A 333 0.45 2.96 -24.96
C ILE A 333 1.79 2.70 -24.28
N ASN A 334 1.89 1.57 -23.59
CA ASN A 334 3.14 1.02 -23.10
C ASN A 334 3.34 -0.39 -23.67
N HIS A 335 4.18 -0.54 -24.68
CA HIS A 335 4.43 -1.82 -25.31
C HIS A 335 5.79 -2.37 -24.90
N THR A 336 5.84 -3.65 -24.51
CA THR A 336 7.12 -4.35 -24.30
C THR A 336 7.21 -5.60 -25.16
N ASN A 337 8.42 -5.93 -25.59
CA ASN A 337 8.64 -7.07 -26.48
C ASN A 337 9.91 -7.82 -26.09
N SER A 338 9.84 -9.15 -26.08
CA SER A 338 10.91 -10.04 -25.61
C SER A 338 11.73 -10.70 -26.72
N VAL A 339 11.53 -10.35 -28.00
CA VAL A 339 11.99 -11.19 -29.12
C VAL A 339 13.17 -10.59 -29.92
N ASN A 340 14.17 -11.43 -30.20
CA ASN A 340 15.37 -11.21 -31.03
C ASN A 340 15.01 -11.00 -32.52
N TYR A 341 14.51 -9.83 -32.91
CA TYR A 341 14.26 -9.54 -34.32
C TYR A 341 14.80 -8.20 -34.80
N ASP A 342 14.96 -8.13 -36.13
CA ASP A 342 15.53 -7.05 -36.93
C ASP A 342 15.09 -5.66 -36.47
N THR A 343 16.01 -4.95 -35.81
CA THR A 343 15.82 -3.59 -35.30
C THR A 343 15.37 -2.61 -36.39
N SER A 344 15.69 -2.88 -37.66
CA SER A 344 15.28 -2.03 -38.79
C SER A 344 13.77 -2.09 -39.05
N ARG A 345 13.14 -3.25 -38.87
CA ARG A 345 11.70 -3.43 -39.03
C ARG A 345 10.91 -2.68 -37.96
N TYR A 346 11.34 -2.77 -36.70
CA TYR A 346 10.72 -2.04 -35.60
C TYR A 346 10.88 -0.52 -35.75
N ARG A 347 12.06 -0.04 -36.13
CA ARG A 347 12.25 1.39 -36.42
C ARG A 347 11.27 1.89 -37.49
N LYS A 348 11.04 1.11 -38.55
CA LYS A 348 10.05 1.48 -39.59
C LYS A 348 8.62 1.56 -39.04
N LEU A 349 8.20 0.58 -38.23
CA LEU A 349 6.87 0.60 -37.61
C LEU A 349 6.70 1.80 -36.67
N ILE A 350 7.70 2.05 -35.83
CA ILE A 350 7.63 3.11 -34.85
C ILE A 350 7.74 4.50 -35.49
N ASN A 351 8.53 4.66 -36.56
CA ASN A 351 8.57 5.88 -37.34
C ASN A 351 7.19 6.27 -37.91
N GLY A 352 6.25 5.32 -38.02
CA GLY A 352 4.86 5.60 -38.38
C GLY A 352 4.14 6.54 -37.40
N PHE A 353 4.57 6.60 -36.14
CA PHE A 353 4.02 7.52 -35.13
C PHE A 353 4.51 8.97 -35.28
N ASN A 354 5.30 9.27 -36.32
CA ASN A 354 5.71 10.63 -36.68
C ASN A 354 4.79 11.27 -37.75
N SER A 355 3.65 10.65 -38.09
CA SER A 355 2.67 11.29 -38.98
C SER A 355 2.08 12.56 -38.33
N SER A 356 1.56 13.47 -39.16
CA SER A 356 0.94 14.72 -38.68
C SER A 356 -0.19 14.45 -37.67
N PHE A 357 -0.97 13.39 -37.88
CA PHE A 357 -2.00 12.93 -36.96
C PHE A 357 -1.49 12.78 -35.52
N TRP A 358 -0.38 12.06 -35.33
CA TRP A 358 0.18 11.78 -34.00
C TRP A 358 0.83 13.02 -33.39
N ILE A 359 1.57 13.79 -34.18
CA ILE A 359 2.25 15.02 -33.75
C ILE A 359 1.25 16.05 -33.25
N GLU A 360 0.16 16.27 -33.98
CA GLU A 360 -0.89 17.24 -33.62
C GLU A 360 -1.63 16.84 -32.33
N LYS A 361 -1.86 15.53 -32.13
CA LYS A 361 -2.58 15.00 -30.96
C LYS A 361 -1.73 14.98 -29.69
N LYS A 362 -0.39 14.96 -29.81
CA LYS A 362 0.57 14.94 -28.71
C LYS A 362 0.35 13.79 -27.72
N TRP A 363 -0.15 12.64 -28.19
CA TRP A 363 -0.41 11.45 -27.37
C TRP A 363 0.86 10.69 -27.01
N LEU A 364 0.82 9.89 -25.94
CA LEU A 364 1.99 9.26 -25.33
C LEU A 364 2.19 7.82 -25.77
N PHE A 365 3.40 7.53 -26.25
CA PHE A 365 3.84 6.19 -26.59
C PHE A 365 5.15 5.86 -25.87
N THR A 366 5.13 4.77 -25.11
CA THR A 366 6.35 4.22 -24.52
C THR A 366 6.59 2.83 -25.08
N TYR A 367 7.78 2.61 -25.62
CA TYR A 367 8.24 1.30 -26.07
C TYR A 367 9.44 0.87 -25.24
N GLN A 368 9.34 -0.29 -24.58
CA GLN A 368 10.43 -0.88 -23.83
C GLN A 368 10.88 -2.17 -24.52
N HIS A 369 12.12 -2.19 -24.99
CA HIS A 369 12.75 -3.40 -25.48
C HIS A 369 13.28 -4.21 -24.28
N ASP A 370 12.79 -5.43 -24.07
CA ASP A 370 13.23 -6.26 -22.95
C ASP A 370 14.50 -7.03 -23.35
N TRP A 371 15.66 -6.37 -23.27
CA TRP A 371 16.95 -7.05 -23.39
C TRP A 371 17.80 -6.85 -22.13
N SER A 372 18.27 -7.98 -21.60
CA SER A 372 19.22 -8.09 -20.48
C SER A 372 20.62 -7.54 -20.79
N LYS A 373 20.83 -6.91 -21.96
CA LYS A 373 22.10 -6.26 -22.33
C LYS A 373 21.86 -5.02 -23.22
N ALA A 374 22.11 -3.85 -22.63
CA ALA A 374 22.76 -2.69 -23.23
C ALA A 374 22.09 -1.86 -24.35
N TYR A 375 20.79 -1.98 -24.64
CA TYR A 375 20.12 -1.01 -25.52
C TYR A 375 18.89 -0.41 -24.85
N GLY A 376 18.93 0.91 -24.66
CA GLY A 376 18.00 1.70 -23.88
C GLY A 376 16.54 1.61 -24.31
N ASN A 377 15.66 2.05 -23.40
CA ASN A 377 14.26 2.27 -23.73
C ASN A 377 14.20 3.30 -24.86
N LEU A 378 13.55 2.96 -25.98
CA LEU A 378 13.26 3.98 -26.98
C LEU A 378 11.93 4.62 -26.61
N LEU A 379 11.98 5.81 -26.01
CA LEU A 379 10.80 6.64 -25.82
C LEU A 379 10.50 7.32 -27.16
N PHE A 380 9.30 7.10 -27.70
CA PHE A 380 8.87 7.76 -28.93
C PHE A 380 7.77 8.75 -28.57
N TYR A 381 8.16 10.03 -28.56
CA TYR A 381 7.40 11.28 -28.40
C TYR A 381 6.01 11.27 -27.72
N SER A 382 5.87 12.18 -26.74
CA SER A 382 4.71 13.05 -26.51
C SER A 382 5.22 14.38 -25.96
N THR A 383 4.86 15.49 -26.59
CA THR A 383 5.19 16.85 -26.14
C THR A 383 3.97 17.53 -25.53
N ASP A 384 3.29 16.89 -24.58
CA ASP A 384 2.38 17.61 -23.65
C ASP A 384 2.18 16.91 -22.28
N PRO A 385 2.96 17.29 -21.24
CA PRO A 385 2.87 16.77 -19.87
C PRO A 385 1.72 17.35 -19.01
N TYR A 386 0.65 17.94 -19.56
CA TYR A 386 -0.41 18.51 -18.71
C TYR A 386 -1.53 17.54 -18.27
N ARG A 387 -1.38 16.22 -18.40
CA ARG A 387 -2.53 15.28 -18.23
C ARG A 387 -2.36 14.09 -17.29
N ARG A 388 -1.25 13.93 -16.55
CA ARG A 388 -1.11 12.89 -15.51
C ARG A 388 -1.08 13.50 -14.11
N LYS A 389 -1.95 13.01 -13.22
CA LYS A 389 -1.89 13.28 -11.77
C LYS A 389 -0.96 12.32 -11.01
N ASP A 390 -0.53 11.24 -11.67
CA ASP A 390 0.39 10.23 -11.13
C ASP A 390 1.56 10.03 -12.10
N TYR A 391 2.56 10.91 -12.05
CA TYR A 391 3.78 10.66 -12.80
C TYR A 391 4.60 9.56 -12.13
N LYS A 392 5.06 8.62 -12.96
CA LYS A 392 6.23 7.79 -12.67
C LYS A 392 7.36 8.36 -13.50
N PHE A 393 8.33 9.00 -12.86
CA PHE A 393 9.55 9.40 -13.54
C PHE A 393 10.42 8.16 -13.75
N LEU A 394 10.77 7.86 -15.00
CA LEU A 394 11.70 6.79 -15.34
C LEU A 394 13.10 7.38 -15.39
N TRP A 395 13.98 6.93 -14.50
CA TRP A 395 15.39 7.31 -14.58
C TRP A 395 16.13 6.29 -15.46
N ASP A 396 16.44 6.70 -16.70
CA ASP A 396 17.28 5.95 -17.66
C ASP A 396 18.51 6.78 -18.07
N GLY A 397 19.66 6.13 -18.23
CA GLY A 397 20.98 6.77 -18.36
C GLY A 397 21.25 7.50 -19.68
N ASP A 398 20.31 7.51 -20.62
CA ASP A 398 20.43 8.24 -21.89
C ASP A 398 19.71 9.60 -21.83
N ALA A 399 20.41 10.58 -21.25
CA ALA A 399 19.93 11.93 -20.96
C ALA A 399 19.57 12.82 -22.18
N LYS A 400 19.62 12.32 -23.41
CA LYS A 400 19.30 13.17 -24.58
C LYS A 400 17.81 13.48 -24.73
N GLU A 401 16.91 12.78 -24.03
CA GLU A 401 15.46 12.87 -24.23
C GLU A 401 14.70 13.68 -23.14
N CYS A 402 15.37 14.14 -22.07
CA CYS A 402 14.69 14.84 -20.95
C CYS A 402 14.77 16.39 -20.99
N SER A 403 15.52 16.98 -21.92
CA SER A 403 15.74 18.44 -22.01
C SER A 403 14.50 19.26 -22.43
N HIS A 404 13.36 18.60 -22.66
CA HIS A 404 12.11 19.24 -23.11
C HIS A 404 10.96 19.22 -22.08
N ILE A 405 11.21 18.77 -20.83
CA ILE A 405 10.19 18.80 -19.78
C ILE A 405 10.10 20.21 -19.20
N GLN A 406 8.97 20.90 -19.40
CA GLN A 406 8.72 22.20 -18.77
C GLN A 406 8.70 22.06 -17.22
N GLU A 407 9.41 22.94 -16.51
CA GLU A 407 9.61 22.92 -15.05
C GLU A 407 8.31 22.83 -14.25
N SER A 408 7.21 23.40 -14.75
CA SER A 408 5.89 23.36 -14.09
C SER A 408 5.35 21.95 -13.84
N ASN A 409 5.80 20.95 -14.60
CA ASN A 409 5.27 19.58 -14.55
C ASN A 409 5.92 18.72 -13.45
N LEU A 410 7.13 19.10 -13.02
CA LEU A 410 7.94 18.37 -12.04
C LEU A 410 7.28 18.34 -10.65
N ASN A 411 6.45 19.35 -10.35
CA ASN A 411 5.74 19.47 -9.08
C ASN A 411 4.59 18.46 -8.93
N SER A 412 4.10 17.85 -10.00
CA SER A 412 2.99 16.89 -9.92
C SER A 412 3.44 15.43 -9.72
N ILE A 413 4.74 15.17 -9.80
CA ILE A 413 5.30 13.82 -9.65
C ILE A 413 5.32 13.44 -8.17
N GLN A 414 4.79 12.26 -7.84
CA GLN A 414 4.81 11.70 -6.47
C GLN A 414 5.57 10.37 -6.38
N HIS A 415 5.86 9.72 -7.51
CA HIS A 415 6.54 8.41 -7.55
C HIS A 415 7.71 8.43 -8.55
N ILE A 416 8.91 8.07 -8.10
CA ILE A 416 10.06 7.78 -8.98
C ILE A 416 10.23 6.28 -9.16
N LEU A 417 10.49 5.87 -10.40
CA LEU A 417 10.86 4.50 -10.78
C LEU A 417 12.26 4.50 -11.40
N ILE A 418 13.22 3.89 -10.73
CA ILE A 418 14.61 3.79 -11.18
C ILE A 418 14.80 2.43 -11.84
N TYR A 419 15.21 2.44 -13.11
CA TYR A 419 15.34 1.23 -13.94
C TYR A 419 16.72 1.06 -14.61
N SER A 420 17.61 2.05 -14.51
CA SER A 420 18.90 2.00 -15.23
C SER A 420 20.02 1.32 -14.43
N TYR A 421 20.99 0.78 -15.17
CA TYR A 421 22.26 0.26 -14.65
C TYR A 421 23.37 1.31 -14.62
N GLU A 422 23.19 2.43 -15.32
CA GLU A 422 24.16 3.52 -15.39
C GLU A 422 23.45 4.87 -15.22
N ILE A 423 24.02 5.75 -14.41
CA ILE A 423 23.56 7.14 -14.28
C ILE A 423 24.60 8.01 -14.97
N LYS A 424 24.23 8.64 -16.08
CA LYS A 424 25.02 9.72 -16.67
C LYS A 424 24.60 11.02 -15.97
N ASN A 425 25.55 11.73 -15.37
CA ASN A 425 25.35 12.93 -14.54
C ASN A 425 24.83 14.17 -15.30
N ASN A 426 24.39 14.03 -16.54
CA ASN A 426 24.03 15.17 -17.36
C ASN A 426 22.52 15.42 -17.22
N ASP A 427 22.20 16.55 -16.58
CA ASP A 427 20.87 17.14 -16.36
C ASP A 427 20.02 16.50 -15.24
N LEU A 428 20.43 16.76 -13.97
CA LEU A 428 19.66 16.38 -12.78
C LEU A 428 18.41 17.27 -12.64
N ILE A 429 17.26 16.71 -13.01
CA ILE A 429 15.95 17.32 -12.84
C ILE A 429 15.51 17.21 -11.37
N TYR A 430 15.22 18.35 -10.73
CA TYR A 430 14.71 18.39 -9.36
C TYR A 430 13.19 18.13 -9.30
N LEU A 431 12.78 17.22 -8.43
CA LEU A 431 11.42 16.69 -8.28
C LEU A 431 10.94 16.87 -6.81
N PRO A 432 10.30 17.99 -6.47
CA PRO A 432 10.11 18.39 -5.07
C PRO A 432 9.08 17.59 -4.27
N ASN A 433 8.10 16.95 -4.94
CA ASN A 433 6.90 16.38 -4.29
C ASN A 433 6.88 14.84 -4.25
N ILE A 434 8.04 14.20 -4.38
CA ILE A 434 8.18 12.74 -4.38
C ILE A 434 7.93 12.16 -2.98
N THR A 435 6.95 11.26 -2.90
CA THR A 435 6.62 10.53 -1.66
C THR A 435 6.89 9.03 -1.75
N GLN A 436 7.12 8.50 -2.96
CA GLN A 436 7.41 7.09 -3.19
C GLN A 436 8.61 6.90 -4.13
N ILE A 437 9.48 5.94 -3.82
CA ILE A 437 10.59 5.53 -4.68
C ILE A 437 10.49 4.03 -4.94
N THR A 438 10.74 3.60 -6.19
CA THR A 438 10.92 2.20 -6.55
C THR A 438 12.20 2.02 -7.34
N ILE A 439 13.11 1.19 -6.84
CA ILE A 439 14.40 0.88 -7.45
C ILE A 439 14.32 -0.54 -8.00
N LYS A 440 14.31 -0.71 -9.32
CA LYS A 440 14.28 -2.05 -9.94
C LYS A 440 15.65 -2.58 -10.31
N HIS A 441 16.57 -1.68 -10.65
CA HIS A 441 17.96 -1.98 -10.96
C HIS A 441 18.86 -1.06 -10.15
N TYR A 442 19.99 -1.59 -9.67
CA TYR A 442 20.97 -0.81 -8.93
C TYR A 442 22.00 -0.24 -9.93
N PRO A 443 22.01 1.08 -10.19
CA PRO A 443 22.97 1.68 -11.09
C PRO A 443 24.36 1.65 -10.45
N ARG A 444 25.34 1.05 -11.14
CA ARG A 444 26.73 1.08 -10.70
C ARG A 444 27.32 2.43 -11.11
N GLN A 445 27.35 3.39 -10.19
CA GLN A 445 27.98 4.68 -10.45
C GLN A 445 29.50 4.60 -10.26
N PRO A 446 30.30 5.26 -11.13
CA PRO A 446 31.74 5.37 -10.95
C PRO A 446 32.14 6.22 -9.72
N ASN A 447 31.24 7.10 -9.24
CA ASN A 447 31.58 8.14 -8.25
C ASN A 447 30.88 7.98 -6.88
N GLY A 448 30.23 6.84 -6.60
CA GLY A 448 29.77 6.49 -5.25
C GLY A 448 28.37 6.99 -4.86
N SER A 449 27.52 6.03 -4.49
CA SER A 449 26.23 6.17 -3.80
C SER A 449 25.08 6.77 -4.63
N ILE A 450 24.08 5.94 -4.94
CA ILE A 450 22.80 6.40 -5.53
C ILE A 450 22.09 7.42 -4.61
N THR A 451 22.33 7.34 -3.30
CA THR A 451 21.74 8.22 -2.31
C THR A 451 22.10 9.69 -2.56
N THR A 452 23.36 10.00 -2.87
CA THR A 452 23.79 11.38 -3.14
C THR A 452 23.12 11.96 -4.38
N SER A 453 22.99 11.13 -5.41
CA SER A 453 22.32 11.52 -6.64
C SER A 453 20.82 11.73 -6.40
N LEU A 454 20.18 10.86 -5.62
CA LEU A 454 18.78 11.03 -5.26
C LEU A 454 18.55 12.27 -4.38
N ASP A 455 19.40 12.53 -3.39
CA ASP A 455 19.25 13.71 -2.52
C ASP A 455 19.35 15.03 -3.30
N SER A 456 20.15 15.04 -4.38
CA SER A 456 20.21 16.19 -5.30
C SER A 456 18.96 16.35 -6.18
N MET A 457 18.25 15.25 -6.46
CA MET A 457 17.06 15.25 -7.32
C MET A 457 15.75 15.41 -6.55
N ILE A 458 15.68 14.99 -5.30
CA ILE A 458 14.43 14.92 -4.54
C ILE A 458 14.63 15.27 -3.08
N GLN A 459 13.55 15.77 -2.45
CA GLN A 459 13.53 15.89 -1.00
C GLN A 459 13.33 14.52 -0.34
N LEU A 460 14.42 13.78 -0.12
CA LEU A 460 14.39 12.43 0.48
C LEU A 460 13.63 12.38 1.80
N LYS A 461 13.67 13.46 2.60
CA LYS A 461 12.89 13.61 3.84
C LYS A 461 11.38 13.46 3.67
N GLN A 462 10.81 13.70 2.49
CA GLN A 462 9.36 13.57 2.24
C GLN A 462 8.94 12.16 1.83
N VAL A 463 9.90 11.29 1.53
CA VAL A 463 9.63 9.93 1.05
C VAL A 463 9.02 9.09 2.17
N LYS A 464 7.80 8.61 1.94
CA LYS A 464 7.05 7.77 2.89
C LYS A 464 7.14 6.29 2.58
N LYS A 465 7.51 5.94 1.34
CA LYS A 465 7.56 4.56 0.87
C LYS A 465 8.71 4.28 -0.10
N LEU A 466 9.47 3.23 0.19
CA LEU A 466 10.63 2.79 -0.58
C LEU A 466 10.48 1.32 -0.95
N ILE A 467 10.63 1.00 -2.23
CA ILE A 467 10.58 -0.37 -2.75
C ILE A 467 11.89 -0.64 -3.50
N ILE A 468 12.66 -1.63 -3.08
CA ILE A 468 13.89 -2.07 -3.73
C ILE A 468 13.67 -3.49 -4.26
N GLN A 469 13.66 -3.63 -5.59
CA GLN A 469 13.37 -4.86 -6.32
C GLN A 469 14.61 -5.47 -7.00
N CYS A 470 15.76 -4.81 -6.97
CA CYS A 470 17.01 -5.38 -7.45
C CYS A 470 17.60 -6.38 -6.44
N HIS A 471 18.33 -7.37 -6.95
CA HIS A 471 19.02 -8.37 -6.13
C HIS A 471 20.35 -7.85 -5.57
N ASP A 472 21.00 -6.94 -6.29
CA ASP A 472 22.38 -6.56 -6.01
C ASP A 472 22.47 -5.20 -5.27
N PHE A 473 21.40 -4.80 -4.57
CA PHE A 473 21.40 -3.51 -3.85
C PHE A 473 22.26 -3.63 -2.59
N PRO A 474 23.36 -2.86 -2.46
CA PRO A 474 24.24 -2.97 -1.30
C PRO A 474 23.54 -2.52 -0.02
N PHE A 475 23.73 -3.24 1.07
CA PHE A 475 23.07 -2.91 2.33
C PHE A 475 23.59 -1.60 2.93
N GLU A 476 24.89 -1.31 2.76
CA GLU A 476 25.50 -0.04 3.17
C GLU A 476 24.83 1.14 2.46
N GLU A 477 24.45 0.95 1.20
CA GLU A 477 23.73 1.96 0.42
C GLU A 477 22.29 2.12 0.92
N LEU A 478 21.64 1.04 1.36
CA LEU A 478 20.34 1.11 2.02
C LEU A 478 20.43 1.93 3.31
N ILE A 479 21.43 1.67 4.15
CA ILE A 479 21.62 2.42 5.40
C ILE A 479 21.83 3.91 5.12
N LYS A 480 22.64 4.26 4.11
CA LYS A 480 22.79 5.65 3.67
C LYS A 480 21.47 6.22 3.20
N LEU A 481 20.72 5.55 2.33
CA LEU A 481 19.43 6.04 1.86
C LEU A 481 18.42 6.25 3.00
N LEU A 482 18.46 5.38 4.01
CA LEU A 482 17.63 5.49 5.21
C LEU A 482 17.98 6.67 6.10
N SER A 483 19.23 7.13 6.12
CA SER A 483 19.62 8.31 6.93
C SER A 483 19.04 9.62 6.39
N PHE A 484 18.71 9.67 5.09
CA PHE A 484 18.06 10.83 4.45
C PHE A 484 16.52 10.71 4.36
N THR A 485 15.96 9.50 4.54
CA THR A 485 14.51 9.24 4.42
C THR A 485 13.83 9.11 5.78
N LEU A 486 13.91 10.16 6.60
CA LEU A 486 13.47 10.15 8.00
C LEU A 486 11.97 9.87 8.22
N ASN A 487 11.11 10.24 7.25
CA ASN A 487 9.67 10.00 7.31
C ASN A 487 9.24 8.71 6.58
N LEU A 488 10.18 7.79 6.33
CA LEU A 488 9.89 6.52 5.68
C LEU A 488 9.09 5.62 6.63
N HIS A 489 7.88 5.22 6.23
CA HIS A 489 7.02 4.34 7.03
C HIS A 489 6.94 2.91 6.47
N THR A 490 7.14 2.75 5.16
CA THR A 490 7.04 1.45 4.48
C THR A 490 8.28 1.17 3.66
N LEU A 491 8.93 0.05 3.96
CA LEU A 491 10.09 -0.46 3.23
C LEU A 491 9.78 -1.84 2.66
N LYS A 492 10.07 -2.05 1.38
CA LYS A 492 9.99 -3.37 0.74
C LYS A 492 11.31 -3.72 0.09
N LEU A 493 11.89 -4.86 0.43
CA LEU A 493 13.19 -5.32 -0.06
C LEU A 493 13.05 -6.71 -0.68
N LYS A 494 13.51 -6.86 -1.92
CA LYS A 494 13.53 -8.17 -2.59
C LYS A 494 14.61 -9.09 -2.02
N LEU A 495 15.80 -8.56 -1.80
CA LEU A 495 16.95 -9.29 -1.27
C LEU A 495 17.74 -8.37 -0.32
N ILE A 496 18.30 -8.96 0.73
CA ILE A 496 19.34 -8.37 1.57
C ILE A 496 20.56 -9.26 1.40
N SER A 497 21.52 -8.78 0.59
CA SER A 497 22.81 -9.43 0.43
C SER A 497 23.72 -8.98 1.57
N LEU A 498 23.95 -9.87 2.54
CA LEU A 498 24.85 -9.63 3.67
C LEU A 498 25.78 -10.83 3.84
N ASN A 499 27.08 -10.58 3.89
CA ASN A 499 28.06 -11.52 4.41
C ASN A 499 28.21 -11.29 5.93
N GLU A 500 28.43 -12.34 6.73
CA GLU A 500 28.52 -12.25 8.20
C GLU A 500 29.57 -11.24 8.68
N ASN A 501 30.73 -11.18 8.00
CA ASN A 501 31.79 -10.23 8.31
C ASN A 501 31.33 -8.77 8.11
N ASN A 502 30.43 -8.51 7.16
CA ASN A 502 29.93 -7.17 6.88
C ASN A 502 28.90 -6.73 7.93
N ILE A 503 28.14 -7.65 8.54
CA ILE A 503 27.11 -7.31 9.53
C ILE A 503 27.71 -6.55 10.71
N ARG A 504 28.82 -7.05 11.28
CA ARG A 504 29.47 -6.41 12.44
C ARG A 504 30.02 -5.03 12.10
N LEU A 505 30.67 -4.88 10.94
CA LEU A 505 31.19 -3.60 10.47
C LEU A 505 30.06 -2.59 10.25
N ILE A 506 28.94 -3.02 9.67
CA ILE A 506 27.78 -2.16 9.43
C ILE A 506 27.16 -1.70 10.75
N GLN A 507 26.98 -2.59 11.72
CA GLN A 507 26.43 -2.25 13.04
C GLN A 507 27.27 -1.21 13.80
N GLN A 508 28.59 -1.21 13.57
CA GLN A 508 29.51 -0.25 14.16
C GLN A 508 29.54 1.11 13.43
N SER A 509 28.96 1.19 12.22
CA SER A 509 28.95 2.44 11.46
C SER A 509 28.07 3.51 12.11
N GLU A 510 28.51 4.76 12.04
CA GLU A 510 27.76 5.91 12.55
C GLU A 510 26.39 6.03 11.89
N ASN A 511 26.30 5.76 10.58
CA ASN A 511 25.04 5.78 9.86
C ASN A 511 24.05 4.75 10.41
N PHE A 512 24.50 3.52 10.71
CA PHE A 512 23.63 2.52 11.32
C PHE A 512 23.12 2.94 12.69
N GLN A 513 23.99 3.50 13.54
CA GLN A 513 23.60 4.01 14.86
C GLN A 513 22.63 5.20 14.76
N TYR A 514 22.79 6.05 13.75
CA TYR A 514 21.90 7.16 13.48
C TYR A 514 20.54 6.67 12.99
N VAL A 515 20.51 5.80 11.96
CA VAL A 515 19.27 5.26 11.40
C VAL A 515 18.49 4.45 12.44
N SER A 516 19.16 3.61 13.21
CA SER A 516 18.50 2.80 14.26
C SER A 516 17.83 3.65 15.35
N LYS A 517 18.21 4.92 15.53
CA LYS A 517 17.57 5.83 16.49
C LYS A 517 16.50 6.72 15.89
N THR A 518 16.60 7.02 14.59
CA THR A 518 15.82 8.09 13.95
C THR A 518 14.75 7.56 13.01
N ASN A 519 14.87 6.32 12.54
CA ASN A 519 14.00 5.77 11.53
C ASN A 519 12.57 5.48 12.06
N GLN A 520 11.57 5.76 11.22
CA GLN A 520 10.14 5.62 11.53
C GLN A 520 9.44 4.51 10.73
N VAL A 521 10.20 3.52 10.22
CA VAL A 521 9.66 2.40 9.47
C VAL A 521 8.85 1.53 10.42
N LYS A 522 7.56 1.43 10.10
CA LYS A 522 6.58 0.60 10.82
C LYS A 522 6.25 -0.68 10.08
N HIS A 523 6.45 -0.70 8.75
CA HIS A 523 6.09 -1.81 7.89
C HIS A 523 7.27 -2.24 7.03
N LEU A 524 7.71 -3.49 7.20
CA LEU A 524 8.80 -4.09 6.43
C LEU A 524 8.34 -5.37 5.73
N ASP A 525 8.50 -5.40 4.40
CA ASP A 525 8.35 -6.61 3.58
C ASP A 525 9.71 -7.07 3.05
N LEU A 526 10.12 -8.28 3.39
CA LEU A 526 11.31 -8.97 2.88
C LEU A 526 10.85 -10.17 2.04
N PHE A 527 11.20 -10.18 0.75
CA PHE A 527 10.79 -11.29 -0.14
C PHE A 527 11.75 -12.49 -0.11
N GLN A 528 12.86 -12.40 0.62
CA GLN A 528 13.85 -13.46 0.73
C GLN A 528 13.67 -14.32 1.98
N LEU A 529 14.33 -15.49 1.97
CA LEU A 529 14.57 -16.26 3.18
C LEU A 529 15.66 -15.57 4.00
N CYS A 530 15.33 -15.18 5.23
CA CYS A 530 16.28 -14.59 6.16
C CYS A 530 16.81 -15.62 7.17
N GLU A 531 18.08 -15.47 7.48
CA GLU A 531 18.77 -16.16 8.59
C GLU A 531 18.67 -15.33 9.88
N PHE A 532 19.00 -15.95 11.01
CA PHE A 532 18.89 -15.34 12.33
C PHE A 532 19.65 -14.02 12.44
N ASN A 533 20.92 -14.00 12.01
CA ASN A 533 21.79 -12.82 12.08
C ASN A 533 21.20 -11.64 11.26
N GLN A 534 20.54 -11.95 10.14
CA GLN A 534 19.88 -10.93 9.31
C GLN A 534 18.63 -10.38 10.01
N ILE A 535 17.80 -11.23 10.62
CA ILE A 535 16.64 -10.80 11.39
C ILE A 535 17.08 -9.94 12.58
N GLU A 536 18.11 -10.36 13.31
CA GLU A 536 18.65 -9.59 14.44
C GLU A 536 19.08 -8.18 14.00
N LEU A 537 19.85 -8.09 12.90
CA LEU A 537 20.28 -6.81 12.34
C LEU A 537 19.09 -5.90 11.98
N ILE A 538 18.09 -6.46 11.30
CA ILE A 538 16.91 -5.73 10.83
C ILE A 538 16.10 -5.19 12.00
N ILE A 539 15.88 -6.02 13.01
CA ILE A 539 15.12 -5.67 14.20
C ILE A 539 15.83 -4.59 15.02
N ASN A 540 17.17 -4.60 15.06
CA ASN A 540 17.94 -3.54 15.69
C ASN A 540 17.95 -2.24 14.86
N LEU A 541 17.83 -2.34 13.54
CA LEU A 541 17.76 -1.18 12.65
C LEU A 541 16.40 -0.47 12.69
N PHE A 542 15.31 -1.20 12.94
CA PHE A 542 13.95 -0.68 12.92
C PHE A 542 13.24 -0.87 14.28
N PRO A 543 13.56 -0.07 15.30
CA PRO A 543 12.97 -0.25 16.64
C PRO A 543 11.46 0.03 16.68
N GLN A 544 10.95 0.87 15.78
CA GLN A 544 9.53 1.21 15.66
C GLN A 544 8.73 0.25 14.76
N LEU A 545 9.32 -0.89 14.39
CA LEU A 545 8.67 -1.84 13.50
C LEU A 545 7.42 -2.42 14.15
N GLU A 546 6.27 -2.30 13.47
CA GLU A 546 4.97 -2.81 13.91
C GLU A 546 4.58 -4.08 13.14
N TYR A 547 4.99 -4.15 11.87
CA TYR A 547 4.71 -5.22 10.92
C TYR A 547 5.98 -5.73 10.24
N LEU A 548 6.20 -7.05 10.28
CA LEU A 548 7.26 -7.74 9.56
C LEU A 548 6.70 -8.86 8.68
N LYS A 549 6.96 -8.81 7.37
CA LYS A 549 6.80 -9.95 6.47
C LYS A 549 8.17 -10.41 6.00
N THR A 550 8.49 -11.70 6.14
CA THR A 550 9.77 -12.26 5.69
C THR A 550 9.67 -13.75 5.42
N GLY A 551 10.49 -14.27 4.50
CA GLY A 551 10.82 -15.69 4.50
C GLY A 551 11.77 -16.00 5.66
N ILE A 552 11.70 -17.19 6.24
CA ILE A 552 12.61 -17.61 7.32
C ILE A 552 13.21 -18.98 6.98
N ASN A 553 14.51 -19.14 7.21
CA ASN A 553 15.15 -20.45 7.14
C ASN A 553 14.49 -21.41 8.14
N TYR A 554 13.95 -22.51 7.63
CA TYR A 554 13.17 -23.46 8.42
C TYR A 554 13.97 -24.10 9.57
N LYS A 555 15.30 -24.15 9.45
CA LYS A 555 16.19 -24.67 10.51
C LYS A 555 16.25 -23.73 11.71
N GLU A 556 16.08 -22.43 11.50
CA GLU A 556 16.27 -21.37 12.50
C GLU A 556 14.95 -20.75 12.97
N ILE A 557 13.81 -21.20 12.44
CA ILE A 557 12.50 -20.60 12.71
C ILE A 557 12.17 -20.51 14.20
N GLN A 558 12.57 -21.51 15.01
CA GLN A 558 12.35 -21.48 16.46
C GLN A 558 13.22 -20.41 17.13
N GLN A 559 14.50 -20.34 16.77
CA GLN A 559 15.44 -19.36 17.32
C GLN A 559 15.02 -17.93 16.96
N ILE A 560 14.65 -17.70 15.70
CA ILE A 560 14.14 -16.41 15.23
C ILE A 560 12.85 -16.03 15.95
N THR A 561 11.91 -16.98 16.11
CA THR A 561 10.66 -16.72 16.82
C THR A 561 10.90 -16.34 18.28
N ARG A 562 11.77 -17.07 19.00
CA ARG A 562 12.15 -16.73 20.38
C ARG A 562 12.74 -15.33 20.48
N TYR A 563 13.64 -14.98 19.57
CA TYR A 563 14.27 -13.66 19.55
C TYR A 563 13.24 -12.55 19.32
N LEU A 564 12.40 -12.67 18.29
CA LEU A 564 11.37 -11.67 17.97
C LEU A 564 10.41 -11.47 19.15
N LEU A 565 9.92 -12.56 19.74
CA LEU A 565 8.93 -12.46 20.83
C LEU A 565 9.56 -12.00 22.15
N SER A 566 10.78 -12.42 22.48
CA SER A 566 11.48 -11.95 23.69
C SER A 566 11.84 -10.47 23.67
N LYS A 567 11.96 -9.85 22.48
CA LYS A 567 12.18 -8.41 22.39
C LYS A 567 10.91 -7.59 22.58
N THR A 568 9.74 -8.16 22.25
CA THR A 568 8.45 -7.48 22.46
C THR A 568 8.06 -7.40 23.93
N SER A 569 8.42 -8.39 24.76
CA SER A 569 8.17 -8.36 26.20
C SER A 569 8.95 -7.25 26.93
N ASN A 570 10.06 -6.78 26.37
CA ASN A 570 10.88 -5.73 26.95
C ASN A 570 10.35 -4.30 26.72
N LYS A 571 9.14 -4.12 26.17
CA LYS A 571 8.51 -2.81 25.84
C LYS A 571 9.29 -1.89 24.89
N ALA A 572 10.48 -2.30 24.46
CA ALA A 572 11.36 -1.52 23.60
C ALA A 572 11.06 -1.69 22.10
N GLN A 573 10.22 -2.67 21.73
CA GLN A 573 9.85 -2.92 20.34
C GLN A 573 8.34 -2.94 20.16
N HIS A 574 7.90 -2.33 19.06
CA HIS A 574 6.50 -2.15 18.70
C HIS A 574 5.94 -3.30 17.84
N LEU A 575 6.71 -4.38 17.63
CA LEU A 575 6.30 -5.45 16.72
C LEU A 575 5.13 -6.22 17.32
N PHE A 576 4.00 -6.24 16.60
CA PHE A 576 2.81 -7.00 16.99
C PHE A 576 2.24 -7.84 15.85
N PHE A 577 2.79 -7.72 14.63
CA PHE A 577 2.35 -8.50 13.48
C PHE A 577 3.53 -9.12 12.72
N LEU A 578 3.51 -10.45 12.58
CA LEU A 578 4.51 -11.23 11.85
C LEU A 578 3.85 -12.08 10.75
N CYS A 579 4.40 -11.99 9.54
CA CYS A 579 4.05 -12.83 8.41
C CYS A 579 5.28 -13.60 7.93
N ILE A 580 5.28 -14.92 8.11
CA ILE A 580 6.36 -15.80 7.65
C ILE A 580 5.96 -16.40 6.31
N SER A 581 6.67 -16.04 5.25
CA SER A 581 6.33 -16.43 3.88
C SER A 581 6.95 -17.76 3.47
N GLY A 582 6.23 -18.53 2.66
CA GLY A 582 6.78 -19.71 1.98
C GLY A 582 7.10 -20.90 2.88
N ILE A 583 6.44 -21.04 4.03
CA ILE A 583 6.69 -22.14 4.96
C ILE A 583 5.67 -23.29 4.83
N PRO A 584 6.05 -24.55 5.08
CA PRO A 584 5.10 -25.66 5.14
C PRO A 584 4.08 -25.51 6.27
N LYS A 585 2.84 -25.96 6.03
CA LYS A 585 1.75 -25.91 7.02
C LYS A 585 2.08 -26.62 8.35
N VAL A 586 2.98 -27.61 8.34
CA VAL A 586 3.41 -28.34 9.55
C VAL A 586 4.03 -27.41 10.60
N PHE A 587 4.60 -26.27 10.19
CA PHE A 587 5.19 -25.28 11.09
C PHE A 587 4.16 -24.53 11.92
N LEU A 588 2.89 -24.46 11.48
CA LEU A 588 1.81 -23.88 12.28
C LEU A 588 1.70 -24.56 13.64
N LYS A 589 1.66 -25.90 13.64
CA LYS A 589 1.56 -26.68 14.89
C LYS A 589 2.83 -26.52 15.73
N LYS A 590 4.01 -26.57 15.10
CA LYS A 590 5.31 -26.44 15.80
C LYS A 590 5.46 -25.08 16.48
N LEU A 591 5.18 -23.99 15.78
CA LEU A 591 5.26 -22.63 16.34
C LEU A 591 4.22 -22.42 17.44
N ASN A 592 3.00 -22.92 17.26
CA ASN A 592 1.97 -22.81 18.29
C ASN A 592 2.33 -23.58 19.56
N VAL A 593 3.00 -24.74 19.44
CA VAL A 593 3.52 -25.48 20.60
C VAL A 593 4.65 -24.70 21.26
N LEU A 594 5.61 -24.19 20.48
CA LEU A 594 6.75 -23.41 20.98
C LEU A 594 6.30 -22.20 21.82
N ILE A 595 5.39 -21.39 21.27
CA ILE A 595 4.89 -20.17 21.93
C ILE A 595 4.23 -20.52 23.27
N LYS A 596 3.45 -21.61 23.32
CA LYS A 596 2.77 -22.04 24.55
C LYS A 596 3.71 -22.69 25.55
N SER A 597 4.61 -23.58 25.12
CA SER A 597 5.50 -24.30 26.03
C SER A 597 6.50 -23.39 26.72
N GLU A 598 6.91 -22.32 26.04
CA GLU A 598 7.88 -21.35 26.54
C GLU A 598 7.23 -20.05 27.06
N ASN A 599 5.88 -19.98 27.09
CA ASN A 599 5.13 -18.79 27.50
C ASN A 599 5.59 -17.49 26.80
N LEU A 600 5.89 -17.56 25.51
CA LEU A 600 6.44 -16.42 24.76
C LEU A 600 5.40 -15.31 24.52
N LEU A 601 4.11 -15.68 24.42
CA LEU A 601 2.98 -14.77 24.26
C LEU A 601 1.77 -15.31 25.03
N HIS A 602 1.05 -14.42 25.71
CA HIS A 602 -0.18 -14.78 26.42
C HIS A 602 -1.42 -14.64 25.54
N ASP A 603 -1.57 -13.51 24.84
CA ASP A 603 -2.69 -13.27 23.95
C ASP A 603 -2.25 -13.11 22.50
N TYR A 604 -2.54 -14.12 21.67
CA TYR A 604 -2.12 -14.11 20.26
C TYR A 604 -3.09 -14.86 19.36
N CYS A 605 -2.96 -14.65 18.05
CA CYS A 605 -3.65 -15.38 17.01
C CYS A 605 -2.66 -15.85 15.95
N ILE A 606 -2.78 -17.11 15.52
CA ILE A 606 -1.91 -17.71 14.52
C ILE A 606 -2.75 -18.39 13.44
N ARG A 607 -2.46 -18.12 12.16
CA ARG A 607 -3.17 -18.70 11.01
C ARG A 607 -2.22 -19.02 9.88
N PHE A 608 -2.54 -20.06 9.13
CA PHE A 608 -1.83 -20.42 7.90
C PHE A 608 -2.73 -20.15 6.70
N ILE A 609 -2.28 -19.30 5.79
CA ILE A 609 -3.05 -18.81 4.64
C ILE A 609 -2.13 -18.75 3.43
N ASN A 610 -2.47 -19.45 2.34
CA ASN A 610 -1.74 -19.33 1.06
C ASN A 610 -0.21 -19.49 1.13
N ARG A 611 0.29 -20.43 1.95
CA ARG A 611 1.72 -20.70 2.22
C ARG A 611 2.42 -19.70 3.15
N ASP A 612 1.69 -18.71 3.63
CA ASP A 612 2.16 -17.75 4.61
C ASP A 612 1.57 -18.08 5.98
N LEU A 613 2.38 -17.94 7.03
CA LEU A 613 1.95 -18.03 8.41
C LEU A 613 1.86 -16.65 9.01
N PHE A 614 0.69 -16.31 9.54
CA PHE A 614 0.42 -15.05 10.18
C PHE A 614 0.38 -15.25 11.69
N LEU A 615 1.02 -14.36 12.43
CA LEU A 615 1.00 -14.27 13.89
C LEU A 615 0.71 -12.82 14.26
N TRP A 616 -0.23 -12.60 15.17
CA TRP A 616 -0.66 -11.28 15.63
C TRP A 616 -0.95 -11.32 17.13
N TRP A 617 -0.43 -10.36 17.90
CA TRP A 617 -0.50 -10.31 19.36
C TRP A 617 -0.66 -8.88 19.91
#